data_AF-A0A7K9KL84-F1
#
_entry.id   AF-A0A7K9KL84-F1
#
_cell.length_a   1.000
_cell.length_b   1.000
_cell.length_c   1.000
_cell.angle_alpha   90.00
_cell.angle_beta   90.00
_cell.angle_gamma   90.00
#
_symmetry.space_group_name_H-M   'P 1'
#
loop_
_entity.id
_entity.type
_entity.pdbx_description
1 polymer ?
#
loop_
_entity_poly.entity_id
_entity_poly.type
_entity_poly.pdbx_seq_one_letter_code
_entity_poly.pdbx_strand_id
1 'polypeptide(L)'
;WEHYLSCDGTPDPTVPQEVNTFMSLWHDNQDEDVQLVMEKEEVVLNLIEKLESLLLETSPDEITEKQRDQYQEFILQLQDLLRKKYNEATQNLLKTASMYEDAETGNMHTAIKDKNSTFCIWVNLKKKARFKSYVFQEAGHGFDLPKSLALSSVAVRVLHTRYDHVSPLAASLKENSSNTDDAKETEEETEKNSDILDVTSQGIWLFFMCSTTKVLRLSILYEEPGGREEAPRVVDLQQLVPVGGVYHIDALQLPPQAQDVGDWSMVELLDVGLEVYPYSPGEAEDGTQEAVQITLRLPDNVIYFKVPVVARWEPAGQQWRIDGISNITYEAEEKSISFRMGAFYTVALLQDAHLNLPYQAWELHPTGVDEGLFTVTAVFATIQIQIK
;
A
#
# COMPACT_ATOMS: atom_id res chain seq x y z
N TRP A 1 -7.13 -18.81 -22.79
CA TRP A 1 -6.18 -19.55 -23.65
C TRP A 1 -4.75 -19.44 -23.14
N GLU A 2 -4.23 -18.24 -22.89
CA GLU A 2 -2.87 -18.05 -22.35
C GLU A 2 -2.64 -18.77 -21.03
N HIS A 3 -3.61 -18.77 -20.11
CA HIS A 3 -3.55 -19.53 -18.86
C HIS A 3 -3.35 -21.04 -19.06
N TYR A 4 -3.99 -21.65 -20.07
CA TYR A 4 -3.80 -23.07 -20.38
C TYR A 4 -2.47 -23.36 -21.09
N LEU A 5 -1.80 -22.33 -21.61
CA LEU A 5 -0.50 -22.44 -22.28
C LEU A 5 0.67 -22.19 -21.33
N SER A 6 0.48 -21.46 -20.23
CA SER A 6 1.58 -21.07 -19.35
C SER A 6 2.11 -22.23 -18.50
N CYS A 7 1.29 -23.24 -18.18
CA CYS A 7 1.67 -24.42 -17.37
C CYS A 7 2.50 -24.05 -16.12
N ASP A 8 2.24 -22.87 -15.55
CA ASP A 8 3.03 -22.23 -14.50
C ASP A 8 2.60 -22.65 -13.08
N GLY A 9 1.58 -23.53 -12.99
CA GLY A 9 1.01 -23.98 -11.72
C GLY A 9 0.18 -22.90 -11.02
N THR A 10 -0.18 -21.81 -11.71
CA THR A 10 -1.15 -20.85 -11.19
C THR A 10 -2.56 -21.45 -11.19
N PRO A 11 -3.36 -21.26 -10.13
CA PRO A 11 -4.71 -21.83 -10.08
C PRO A 11 -5.64 -21.10 -11.05
N ASP A 12 -6.62 -21.82 -11.60
CA ASP A 12 -7.72 -21.22 -12.35
C ASP A 12 -8.66 -20.48 -11.37
N PRO A 13 -8.82 -19.15 -11.48
CA PRO A 13 -9.68 -18.37 -10.56
C PRO A 13 -11.16 -18.77 -10.64
N THR A 14 -11.59 -19.40 -11.73
CA THR A 14 -12.97 -19.88 -11.91
C THR A 14 -13.23 -21.23 -11.23
N VAL A 15 -12.17 -21.91 -10.74
CA VAL A 15 -12.24 -23.21 -10.07
C VAL A 15 -11.89 -23.04 -8.58
N PRO A 16 -12.90 -22.89 -7.68
CA PRO A 16 -12.68 -22.65 -6.25
C PRO A 16 -11.75 -23.65 -5.55
N GLN A 17 -11.75 -24.90 -5.99
CA GLN A 17 -10.91 -25.95 -5.41
C GLN A 17 -9.42 -25.70 -5.67
N GLU A 18 -9.06 -25.15 -6.84
CA GLU A 18 -7.68 -24.86 -7.18
C GLU A 18 -7.15 -23.69 -6.35
N VAL A 19 -7.92 -22.62 -6.22
CA VAL A 19 -7.55 -21.45 -5.38
C VAL A 19 -7.37 -21.87 -3.92
N ASN A 20 -8.31 -22.65 -3.37
CA ASN A 20 -8.19 -23.17 -2.00
C ASN A 20 -6.98 -24.10 -1.81
N THR A 21 -6.72 -24.96 -2.80
CA THR A 21 -5.56 -25.87 -2.77
C THR A 21 -4.26 -25.06 -2.82
N PHE A 22 -4.17 -24.06 -3.70
CA PHE A 22 -3.03 -23.15 -3.78
C PHE A 22 -2.79 -22.44 -2.44
N MET A 23 -3.82 -21.84 -1.85
CA MET A 23 -3.71 -21.17 -0.54
C MET A 23 -3.27 -22.11 0.56
N SER A 24 -3.84 -23.32 0.61
CA SER A 24 -3.48 -24.32 1.63
C SER A 24 -2.04 -24.81 1.49
N LEU A 25 -1.61 -25.11 0.26
CA LEU A 25 -0.22 -25.53 -0.02
C LEU A 25 0.78 -24.43 0.32
N TRP A 26 0.45 -23.17 0.03
CA TRP A 26 1.34 -22.07 0.35
C TRP A 26 1.34 -21.76 1.85
N HIS A 27 0.19 -21.83 2.52
CA HIS A 27 0.08 -21.70 3.96
C HIS A 27 1.05 -22.65 4.69
N ASP A 28 1.07 -23.93 4.29
CA ASP A 28 1.90 -24.95 4.91
C ASP A 28 3.38 -24.90 4.48
N ASN A 29 3.71 -24.14 3.43
CA ASN A 29 5.08 -23.91 3.01
C ASN A 29 5.82 -23.01 4.02
N GLN A 30 7.00 -23.44 4.46
CA GLN A 30 7.89 -22.61 5.26
C GLN A 30 8.76 -21.76 4.33
N ASP A 31 8.23 -20.65 3.84
CA ASP A 31 9.06 -19.65 3.15
C ASP A 31 9.99 -19.01 4.19
N GLU A 32 11.23 -19.47 4.23
CA GLU A 32 12.20 -19.04 5.24
C GLU A 32 12.70 -17.60 5.01
N ASP A 33 12.72 -17.15 3.75
CA ASP A 33 13.30 -15.88 3.33
C ASP A 33 12.29 -14.95 2.64
N VAL A 34 12.48 -13.64 2.84
CA VAL A 34 11.64 -12.58 2.30
C VAL A 34 11.68 -12.57 0.76
N GLN A 35 12.82 -12.90 0.16
CA GLN A 35 12.93 -12.95 -1.30
C GLN A 35 12.00 -13.99 -1.92
N LEU A 36 11.85 -15.17 -1.30
CA LEU A 36 10.93 -16.21 -1.77
C LEU A 36 9.47 -15.75 -1.67
N VAL A 37 9.13 -15.02 -0.61
CA VAL A 37 7.79 -14.43 -0.45
C VAL A 37 7.51 -13.40 -1.56
N MET A 38 8.49 -12.56 -1.92
CA MET A 38 8.39 -11.59 -3.01
C MET A 38 8.23 -12.27 -4.39
N GLU A 39 8.96 -13.35 -4.65
CA GLU A 39 8.78 -14.15 -5.88
C GLU A 39 7.38 -14.77 -5.96
N LYS A 40 6.85 -15.26 -4.83
CA LYS A 40 5.50 -15.81 -4.75
C LYS A 40 4.40 -14.74 -4.80
N GLU A 41 4.67 -13.54 -4.30
CA GLU A 41 3.78 -12.38 -4.36
C GLU A 41 3.38 -12.07 -5.81
N GLU A 42 4.30 -12.13 -6.76
CA GLU A 42 3.98 -11.92 -8.18
C GLU A 42 2.89 -12.87 -8.67
N VAL A 43 2.95 -14.15 -8.28
CA VAL A 43 1.94 -15.15 -8.65
C VAL A 43 0.59 -14.83 -8.00
N VAL A 44 0.61 -14.43 -6.72
CA VAL A 44 -0.59 -14.09 -5.95
C VAL A 44 -1.27 -12.85 -6.51
N LEU A 45 -0.50 -11.82 -6.86
CA LEU A 45 -1.04 -10.58 -7.42
C LEU A 45 -1.62 -10.81 -8.82
N ASN A 46 -0.98 -11.63 -9.66
CA ASN A 46 -1.56 -12.02 -10.94
C ASN A 46 -2.89 -12.79 -10.77
N LEU A 47 -3.02 -13.60 -9.71
CA LEU A 47 -4.27 -14.30 -9.41
C LEU A 47 -5.36 -13.33 -8.92
N ILE A 48 -5.00 -12.37 -8.06
CA ILE A 48 -5.90 -11.31 -7.61
C ILE A 48 -6.39 -10.48 -8.79
N GLU A 49 -5.49 -10.07 -9.69
CA GLU A 49 -5.85 -9.30 -10.88
C GLU A 49 -6.84 -10.05 -11.77
N LYS A 50 -6.67 -11.36 -11.97
CA LYS A 50 -7.63 -12.19 -12.70
C LYS A 50 -9.00 -12.25 -11.99
N LEU A 51 -9.02 -12.37 -10.66
CA LEU A 51 -10.27 -12.34 -9.89
C LEU A 51 -10.98 -10.97 -9.99
N GLU A 52 -10.21 -9.88 -9.96
CA GLU A 52 -10.73 -8.51 -10.14
C GLU A 52 -11.27 -8.28 -11.55
N SER A 53 -10.58 -8.75 -12.59
CA SER A 53 -11.05 -8.71 -13.99
C SER A 53 -12.36 -9.47 -14.16
N LEU A 54 -12.49 -10.67 -13.57
CA LEU A 54 -13.75 -11.42 -13.57
C LEU A 54 -14.89 -10.64 -12.88
N LEU A 55 -14.60 -9.89 -11.82
CA LEU A 55 -15.59 -9.07 -11.12
C LEU A 55 -16.04 -7.84 -11.92
N LEU A 56 -15.18 -7.34 -12.82
CA LEU A 56 -15.40 -6.12 -13.60
C LEU A 56 -16.01 -6.39 -14.99
N GLU A 57 -15.51 -7.42 -15.68
CA GLU A 57 -15.84 -7.70 -17.08
C GLU A 57 -17.08 -8.58 -17.25
N THR A 58 -17.44 -9.36 -16.23
CA THR A 58 -18.60 -10.25 -16.32
C THR A 58 -19.91 -9.46 -16.25
N SER A 59 -20.80 -9.68 -17.21
CA SER A 59 -22.13 -9.06 -17.21
C SER A 59 -22.86 -9.37 -15.88
N PRO A 60 -23.63 -8.41 -15.31
CA PRO A 60 -24.41 -8.64 -14.10
C PRO A 60 -25.33 -9.87 -14.16
N ASP A 61 -25.77 -10.27 -15.37
CA ASP A 61 -26.64 -11.42 -15.59
C ASP A 61 -25.89 -12.77 -15.64
N GLU A 62 -24.56 -12.74 -15.82
CA GLU A 62 -23.72 -13.93 -15.98
C GLU A 62 -23.02 -14.36 -14.68
N ILE A 63 -22.85 -13.44 -13.73
CA ILE A 63 -22.26 -13.72 -12.41
C ILE A 63 -23.33 -13.71 -11.32
N THR A 64 -23.46 -14.82 -10.60
CA THR A 64 -24.34 -14.86 -9.43
C THR A 64 -23.75 -14.06 -8.28
N GLU A 65 -24.59 -13.47 -7.43
CA GLU A 65 -24.17 -12.76 -6.20
C GLU A 65 -23.23 -13.64 -5.34
N LYS A 66 -23.54 -14.94 -5.24
CA LYS A 66 -22.70 -15.91 -4.54
C LYS A 66 -21.30 -16.06 -5.15
N GLN A 67 -21.16 -16.01 -6.47
CA GLN A 67 -19.85 -16.06 -7.12
C GLN A 67 -19.07 -14.76 -6.90
N ARG A 68 -19.76 -13.60 -6.96
CA ARG A 68 -19.16 -12.30 -6.64
C ARG A 68 -18.59 -12.28 -5.22
N ASP A 69 -19.38 -12.69 -4.24
CA ASP A 69 -18.95 -12.79 -2.84
C ASP A 69 -17.77 -13.75 -2.68
N GLN A 70 -17.79 -14.88 -3.39
CA GLN A 70 -16.71 -15.86 -3.36
C GLN A 70 -15.39 -15.30 -3.90
N TYR A 71 -15.43 -14.57 -5.03
CA TYR A 71 -14.21 -13.96 -5.59
C TYR A 71 -13.67 -12.85 -4.70
N GLN A 72 -14.53 -12.02 -4.13
CA GLN A 72 -14.13 -10.99 -3.16
C GLN A 72 -13.48 -11.62 -1.92
N GLU A 73 -14.06 -12.70 -1.39
CA GLU A 73 -13.49 -13.42 -0.25
C GLU A 73 -12.12 -14.03 -0.61
N PHE A 74 -11.95 -14.61 -1.80
CA PHE A 74 -10.64 -15.10 -2.24
C PHE A 74 -9.59 -14.00 -2.34
N ILE A 75 -9.95 -12.83 -2.86
CA ILE A 75 -9.03 -11.68 -2.90
C ILE A 75 -8.57 -11.31 -1.48
N LEU A 76 -9.51 -11.21 -0.54
CA LEU A 76 -9.19 -10.89 0.86
C LEU A 76 -8.30 -11.96 1.52
N GLN A 77 -8.60 -13.24 1.30
CA GLN A 77 -7.81 -14.36 1.83
C GLN A 77 -6.40 -14.40 1.25
N LEU A 78 -6.25 -14.16 -0.05
CA LEU A 78 -4.94 -14.08 -0.71
C LEU A 78 -4.10 -12.92 -0.17
N GLN A 79 -4.71 -11.75 0.01
CA GLN A 79 -4.05 -10.57 0.60
C GLN A 79 -3.65 -10.80 2.06
N ASP A 80 -4.51 -11.45 2.87
CA ASP A 80 -4.18 -11.82 4.25
C ASP A 80 -3.04 -12.85 4.31
N LEU A 81 -3.10 -13.88 3.47
CA LEU A 81 -2.06 -14.91 3.39
C LEU A 81 -0.70 -14.31 2.99
N LEU A 82 -0.68 -13.40 2.01
CA LEU A 82 0.54 -12.70 1.60
C LEU A 82 1.14 -11.88 2.75
N ARG A 83 0.31 -11.10 3.46
CA ARG A 83 0.74 -10.35 4.65
C ARG A 83 1.29 -11.27 5.74
N LYS A 84 0.61 -12.41 5.98
CA LYS A 84 1.06 -13.42 6.94
C LYS A 84 2.44 -13.98 6.57
N LYS A 85 2.65 -14.30 5.29
CA LYS A 85 3.94 -14.82 4.78
C LYS A 85 5.07 -13.80 4.91
N TYR A 86 4.82 -12.53 4.62
CA TYR A 86 5.78 -11.46 4.90
C TYR A 86 6.14 -11.38 6.39
N ASN A 87 5.18 -11.54 7.28
CA ASN A 87 5.42 -11.53 8.73
C ASN A 87 6.23 -12.76 9.20
N GLU A 88 5.93 -13.96 8.68
CA GLU A 88 6.67 -15.19 8.95
C GLU A 88 8.13 -15.07 8.49
N ALA A 89 8.37 -14.63 7.26
CA ALA A 89 9.72 -14.42 6.72
C ALA A 89 10.48 -13.33 7.50
N THR A 90 9.80 -12.22 7.85
CA THR A 90 10.39 -11.17 8.71
C THR A 90 10.81 -11.76 10.06
N GLN A 91 9.99 -12.60 10.67
CA GLN A 91 10.29 -13.21 11.95
C GLN A 91 11.51 -14.15 11.87
N ASN A 92 11.58 -14.97 10.83
CA ASN A 92 12.72 -15.86 10.59
C ASN A 92 14.02 -15.08 10.40
N LEU A 93 13.95 -13.98 9.66
CA LEU A 93 15.07 -13.05 9.49
C LEU A 93 15.51 -12.45 10.83
N LEU A 94 14.56 -12.00 11.67
CA LEU A 94 14.87 -11.42 12.98
C LEU A 94 15.49 -12.41 13.98
N LYS A 95 15.16 -13.72 13.89
CA LYS A 95 15.77 -14.77 14.72
C LYS A 95 17.27 -14.94 14.46
N THR A 96 17.72 -14.62 13.25
CA THR A 96 19.12 -14.77 12.81
C THR A 96 19.82 -13.44 12.57
N ALA A 97 19.23 -12.31 13.01
CA ALA A 97 19.70 -10.97 12.70
C ALA A 97 21.16 -10.72 13.11
N SER A 98 21.61 -11.28 14.25
CA SER A 98 23.01 -11.17 14.68
C SER A 98 24.03 -11.78 13.72
N MET A 99 23.62 -12.74 12.86
CA MET A 99 24.50 -13.33 11.84
C MET A 99 24.77 -12.38 10.67
N TYR A 100 23.92 -11.37 10.50
CA TYR A 100 23.98 -10.38 9.42
C TYR A 100 24.36 -9.00 9.97
N GLU A 101 25.08 -8.96 11.08
CA GLU A 101 25.60 -7.71 11.64
C GLU A 101 26.54 -7.02 10.64
N ASP A 102 26.24 -5.78 10.30
CA ASP A 102 27.12 -4.91 9.53
C ASP A 102 28.32 -4.49 10.39
N ALA A 103 29.53 -4.66 9.85
CA ALA A 103 30.78 -4.45 10.59
C ALA A 103 31.02 -2.98 10.96
N GLU A 104 30.47 -2.03 10.20
CA GLU A 104 30.68 -0.60 10.43
C GLU A 104 29.74 -0.05 11.51
N THR A 105 28.45 -0.35 11.39
CA THR A 105 27.41 0.16 12.28
C THR A 105 27.22 -0.73 13.51
N GLY A 106 27.48 -2.03 13.37
CA GLY A 106 27.17 -3.08 14.33
C GLY A 106 25.68 -3.45 14.39
N ASN A 107 24.86 -2.87 13.51
CA ASN A 107 23.44 -3.19 13.40
C ASN A 107 23.22 -4.09 12.17
N MET A 108 22.03 -4.63 12.00
CA MET A 108 21.70 -5.32 10.74
C MET A 108 20.79 -4.41 9.91
N HIS A 109 20.96 -4.44 8.59
CA HIS A 109 20.02 -3.83 7.66
C HIS A 109 19.92 -4.63 6.36
N THR A 110 18.76 -4.60 5.73
CA THR A 110 18.58 -5.10 4.37
C THR A 110 17.52 -4.28 3.63
N ALA A 111 17.66 -4.20 2.31
CA ALA A 111 16.72 -3.58 1.40
C ALA A 111 16.61 -4.45 0.15
N ILE A 112 15.42 -4.98 -0.11
CA ILE A 112 15.09 -5.83 -1.25
C ILE A 112 13.96 -5.17 -2.02
N LYS A 113 14.09 -5.09 -3.34
CA LYS A 113 13.14 -4.40 -4.21
C LYS A 113 12.87 -5.24 -5.44
N ASP A 114 11.61 -5.34 -5.81
CA ASP A 114 11.17 -5.90 -7.08
C ASP A 114 10.17 -4.94 -7.77
N LYS A 115 9.39 -5.47 -8.72
CA LYS A 115 8.39 -4.72 -9.48
C LYS A 115 7.16 -4.32 -8.65
N ASN A 116 6.78 -5.12 -7.65
CA ASN A 116 5.51 -5.01 -6.93
C ASN A 116 5.68 -4.42 -5.53
N SER A 117 6.86 -4.56 -4.94
CA SER A 117 7.11 -4.29 -3.55
C SER A 117 8.55 -3.86 -3.26
N THR A 118 8.77 -3.23 -2.11
CA THR A 118 10.08 -2.91 -1.57
C THR A 118 10.07 -3.17 -0.09
N PHE A 119 10.92 -4.10 0.34
CA PHE A 119 11.08 -4.50 1.72
C PHE A 119 12.38 -3.94 2.28
N CYS A 120 12.28 -3.14 3.33
CA CYS A 120 13.42 -2.62 4.07
C CYS A 120 13.28 -3.00 5.54
N ILE A 121 14.37 -3.44 6.16
CA ILE A 121 14.39 -3.64 7.60
C ILE A 121 15.75 -3.27 8.17
N TRP A 122 15.74 -2.53 9.28
CA TRP A 122 16.89 -2.19 10.08
C TRP A 122 16.69 -2.73 11.48
N VAL A 123 17.73 -3.33 12.08
CA VAL A 123 17.66 -4.02 13.37
C VAL A 123 18.68 -3.44 14.34
N ASN A 124 18.20 -2.95 15.48
CA ASN A 124 19.04 -2.32 16.50
C ASN A 124 19.73 -3.35 17.40
N LEU A 125 20.87 -3.87 16.94
CA LEU A 125 21.67 -4.82 17.72
C LEU A 125 22.54 -4.11 18.77
N LYS A 126 23.11 -2.92 18.46
CA LYS A 126 24.05 -2.23 19.37
C LYS A 126 23.43 -1.27 20.38
N LYS A 127 22.22 -0.75 20.13
CA LYS A 127 21.50 0.14 21.06
C LYS A 127 22.32 1.37 21.48
N LYS A 128 22.91 2.05 20.50
CA LYS A 128 23.80 3.20 20.74
C LYS A 128 22.97 4.45 21.04
N ALA A 129 23.15 5.04 22.23
CA ALA A 129 22.45 6.27 22.66
C ALA A 129 22.59 7.48 21.70
N ARG A 130 23.66 7.50 20.90
CA ARG A 130 23.96 8.57 19.93
C ARG A 130 23.51 8.24 18.51
N PHE A 131 22.90 7.08 18.29
CA PHE A 131 22.28 6.77 17.01
C PHE A 131 21.16 7.76 16.75
N LYS A 132 21.07 8.25 15.51
CA LYS A 132 20.10 9.28 15.11
C LYS A 132 19.23 8.80 13.96
N SER A 133 19.83 8.31 12.89
CA SER A 133 19.11 8.00 11.67
C SER A 133 19.77 6.90 10.85
N TYR A 134 18.99 6.32 9.94
CA TYR A 134 19.46 5.37 8.95
C TYR A 134 18.69 5.55 7.64
N VAL A 135 19.39 5.36 6.52
CA VAL A 135 18.82 5.45 5.16
C VAL A 135 19.19 4.18 4.41
N PHE A 136 18.17 3.46 3.92
CA PHE A 136 18.29 2.33 3.02
C PHE A 136 18.69 2.84 1.64
N GLN A 137 19.99 2.90 1.33
CA GLN A 137 20.50 3.54 0.10
C GLN A 137 19.88 2.95 -1.17
N GLU A 138 19.64 1.64 -1.18
CA GLU A 138 19.08 0.89 -2.31
C GLU A 138 17.62 1.26 -2.59
N ALA A 139 16.86 1.62 -1.56
CA ALA A 139 15.45 1.97 -1.65
C ALA A 139 15.18 3.48 -1.59
N GLY A 140 16.11 4.26 -1.01
CA GLY A 140 15.96 5.68 -0.71
C GLY A 140 15.01 5.99 0.46
N HIS A 141 14.51 4.97 1.17
CA HIS A 141 13.74 5.15 2.40
C HIS A 141 14.67 5.37 3.60
N GLY A 142 14.19 6.04 4.63
CA GLY A 142 14.97 6.25 5.84
C GLY A 142 14.11 6.68 7.02
N PHE A 143 14.76 6.80 8.17
CA PHE A 143 14.11 7.23 9.40
C PHE A 143 15.10 7.91 10.35
N ASP A 144 14.55 8.75 11.23
CA ASP A 144 15.24 9.28 12.41
C ASP A 144 14.53 8.75 13.66
N LEU A 145 15.29 8.13 14.58
CA LEU A 145 14.76 7.57 15.81
C LEU A 145 14.89 8.53 17.00
N PRO A 146 13.86 8.63 17.85
CA PRO A 146 14.00 9.21 19.18
C PRO A 146 14.95 8.37 20.05
N LYS A 147 15.48 8.98 21.12
CA LYS A 147 16.46 8.35 22.01
C LYS A 147 15.91 7.09 22.68
N SER A 148 14.62 7.09 23.02
CA SER A 148 13.91 5.95 23.61
C SER A 148 13.99 4.70 22.73
N LEU A 149 13.81 4.85 21.42
CA LEU A 149 13.92 3.74 20.44
C LEU A 149 15.37 3.39 20.12
N ALA A 150 16.28 4.37 20.06
CA ALA A 150 17.71 4.14 19.82
C ALA A 150 18.37 3.24 20.90
N LEU A 151 17.81 3.20 22.11
CA LEU A 151 18.28 2.36 23.23
C LEU A 151 17.52 1.02 23.36
N SER A 152 16.52 0.78 22.52
CA SER A 152 15.63 -0.37 22.61
C SER A 152 16.02 -1.49 21.65
N SER A 153 15.73 -2.74 22.02
CA SER A 153 15.85 -3.91 21.14
C SER A 153 14.73 -3.92 20.10
N VAL A 154 14.83 -3.06 19.10
CA VAL A 154 13.76 -2.83 18.11
C VAL A 154 14.30 -3.02 16.70
N ALA A 155 13.45 -3.50 15.80
CA ALA A 155 13.66 -3.41 14.36
C ALA A 155 12.66 -2.45 13.74
N VAL A 156 13.09 -1.66 12.75
CA VAL A 156 12.23 -0.78 11.96
C VAL A 156 12.07 -1.41 10.59
N ARG A 157 10.84 -1.75 10.22
CA ARG A 157 10.49 -2.29 8.91
C ARG A 157 9.73 -1.26 8.09
N VAL A 158 10.04 -1.16 6.80
CA VAL A 158 9.24 -0.46 5.79
C VAL A 158 8.95 -1.45 4.67
N LEU A 159 7.70 -1.90 4.55
CA LEU A 159 7.19 -2.68 3.43
C LEU A 159 6.33 -1.76 2.56
N HIS A 160 6.84 -1.39 1.40
CA HIS A 160 6.15 -0.58 0.41
C HIS A 160 5.57 -1.47 -0.68
N THR A 161 4.24 -1.60 -0.74
CA THR A 161 3.55 -2.22 -1.88
C THR A 161 3.29 -1.15 -2.94
N ARG A 162 3.52 -1.45 -4.22
CA ARG A 162 3.22 -0.56 -5.35
C ARG A 162 1.72 -0.50 -5.69
N TYR A 163 0.93 -1.32 -4.99
CA TYR A 163 -0.51 -1.45 -5.11
C TYR A 163 -1.23 -1.08 -3.81
N ASP A 164 -2.52 -0.74 -3.93
CA ASP A 164 -3.39 -0.40 -2.80
C ASP A 164 -4.36 -1.53 -2.47
N HIS A 165 -4.05 -2.26 -1.39
CA HIS A 165 -4.90 -3.31 -0.83
C HIS A 165 -5.57 -2.89 0.48
N VAL A 166 -5.47 -1.61 0.87
CA VAL A 166 -5.94 -1.10 2.15
C VAL A 166 -7.19 -0.24 1.98
N SER A 167 -7.23 0.65 0.98
CA SER A 167 -8.42 1.48 0.73
C SER A 167 -9.69 0.69 0.41
N PRO A 168 -9.64 -0.45 -0.32
CA PRO A 168 -10.84 -1.28 -0.53
C PRO A 168 -11.47 -1.78 0.78
N LEU A 169 -10.71 -1.82 1.89
CA LEU A 169 -11.22 -2.23 3.19
C LEU A 169 -12.02 -1.11 3.88
N ALA A 170 -12.01 0.12 3.35
CA ALA A 170 -12.57 1.28 4.00
C ALA A 170 -14.08 1.19 4.20
N ALA A 171 -14.54 1.54 5.42
CA ALA A 171 -15.96 1.50 5.76
C ALA A 171 -16.80 2.43 4.87
N SER A 172 -16.25 3.60 4.50
CA SER A 172 -16.93 4.58 3.63
C SER A 172 -17.27 4.05 2.23
N LEU A 173 -16.54 3.05 1.74
CA LEU A 173 -16.83 2.40 0.44
C LEU A 173 -17.92 1.32 0.59
N LYS A 174 -18.06 0.72 1.78
CA LYS A 174 -19.06 -0.32 2.08
C LYS A 174 -20.45 0.26 2.39
N GLU A 175 -20.51 1.45 2.98
CA GLU A 175 -21.79 2.11 3.33
C GLU A 175 -22.55 2.62 2.09
N ASN A 176 -21.85 2.87 0.98
CA ASN A 176 -22.47 3.35 -0.25
C ASN A 176 -23.10 2.24 -1.11
N SER A 177 -22.75 0.97 -0.88
CA SER A 177 -23.35 -0.16 -1.61
C SER A 177 -24.68 -0.66 -1.02
N SER A 178 -25.07 -0.22 0.17
CA SER A 178 -26.29 -0.66 0.86
C SER A 178 -27.49 0.31 0.74
N ASN A 179 -27.31 1.47 0.11
CA ASN A 179 -28.34 2.51 -0.01
C ASN A 179 -29.08 2.53 -1.37
N THR A 180 -29.01 1.46 -2.17
CA THR A 180 -29.73 1.35 -3.46
C THR A 180 -31.11 0.68 -3.37
N ASP A 181 -31.78 0.77 -2.23
CA ASP A 181 -33.22 0.48 -2.12
C ASP A 181 -33.98 1.79 -1.93
N ASP A 182 -34.80 2.14 -2.93
CA ASP A 182 -35.73 3.28 -3.04
C ASP A 182 -35.28 4.49 -3.90
N ALA A 183 -35.11 4.26 -5.20
CA ALA A 183 -35.46 5.27 -6.20
C ALA A 183 -35.99 4.60 -7.49
N LYS A 184 -37.30 4.39 -7.55
CA LYS A 184 -38.01 4.19 -8.82
C LYS A 184 -37.99 5.51 -9.58
N GLU A 185 -37.17 5.65 -10.60
CA GLU A 185 -37.47 6.55 -11.72
C GLU A 185 -37.09 5.92 -13.06
N THR A 186 -37.95 6.26 -14.01
CA THR A 186 -38.29 5.63 -15.28
C THR A 186 -37.14 5.59 -16.28
N GLU A 187 -37.12 4.52 -17.09
CA GLU A 187 -36.31 4.36 -18.29
C GLU A 187 -36.35 5.58 -19.21
N GLU A 188 -35.19 6.07 -19.62
CA GLU A 188 -34.97 6.56 -20.97
C GLU A 188 -33.52 6.23 -21.37
N GLU A 189 -33.40 5.26 -22.28
CA GLU A 189 -32.15 4.78 -22.87
C GLU A 189 -31.48 5.89 -23.70
N THR A 190 -30.18 6.10 -23.48
CA THR A 190 -29.29 6.52 -24.57
C THR A 190 -28.00 5.71 -24.46
N GLU A 191 -27.85 4.76 -25.38
CA GLU A 191 -26.61 4.04 -25.64
C GLU A 191 -25.45 5.03 -25.83
N LYS A 192 -24.40 4.87 -25.02
CA LYS A 192 -23.05 5.27 -25.41
C LYS A 192 -22.12 4.10 -25.10
N ASN A 193 -21.73 3.40 -26.16
CA ASN A 193 -20.58 2.51 -26.15
C ASN A 193 -19.37 3.26 -25.58
N SER A 194 -18.80 2.72 -24.50
CA SER A 194 -17.45 3.03 -24.06
C SER A 194 -16.60 1.79 -24.33
N ASP A 195 -15.86 1.82 -25.44
CA ASP A 195 -14.76 0.89 -25.65
C ASP A 195 -13.70 1.13 -24.58
N ILE A 196 -13.40 0.10 -23.80
CA ILE A 196 -12.45 0.12 -22.68
C ILE A 196 -11.03 0.02 -23.26
N LEU A 197 -10.18 1.00 -22.93
CA LEU A 197 -8.73 0.97 -23.20
C LEU A 197 -7.99 0.29 -22.05
N ASP A 198 -7.06 -0.57 -22.41
CA ASP A 198 -6.18 -1.36 -21.55
C ASP A 198 -5.22 -0.47 -20.74
N VAL A 199 -5.53 -0.24 -19.46
CA VAL A 199 -4.67 0.43 -18.46
C VAL A 199 -4.90 -0.24 -17.09
N THR A 200 -3.82 -0.47 -16.35
CA THR A 200 -3.72 -1.19 -15.06
C THR A 200 -4.97 -1.18 -14.17
N SER A 201 -5.46 -2.40 -13.86
CA SER A 201 -6.69 -2.77 -13.14
C SER A 201 -7.03 -1.96 -11.87
N GLN A 202 -6.03 -1.54 -11.09
CA GLN A 202 -6.27 -0.96 -9.75
C GLN A 202 -6.85 0.47 -9.78
N GLY A 203 -6.48 1.27 -10.77
CA GLY A 203 -7.05 2.62 -10.94
C GLY A 203 -8.49 2.56 -11.42
N ILE A 204 -8.81 1.56 -12.25
CA ILE A 204 -10.14 1.32 -12.81
C ILE A 204 -11.11 0.91 -11.69
N TRP A 205 -10.72 0.03 -10.78
CA TRP A 205 -11.62 -0.46 -9.72
C TRP A 205 -12.11 0.66 -8.78
N LEU A 206 -11.20 1.54 -8.33
CA LEU A 206 -11.56 2.70 -7.51
C LEU A 206 -12.40 3.72 -8.30
N PHE A 207 -12.11 3.89 -9.60
CA PHE A 207 -12.89 4.74 -10.50
C PHE A 207 -14.30 4.20 -10.73
N PHE A 208 -14.48 2.89 -10.94
CA PHE A 208 -15.78 2.24 -11.18
C PHE A 208 -16.66 2.19 -9.93
N MET A 209 -16.07 1.99 -8.74
CA MET A 209 -16.81 2.10 -7.47
C MET A 209 -17.25 3.55 -7.17
N CYS A 210 -16.51 4.55 -7.67
CA CYS A 210 -16.81 5.97 -7.45
C CYS A 210 -17.73 6.58 -8.53
N SER A 211 -17.82 6.00 -9.73
CA SER A 211 -18.55 6.58 -10.87
C SER A 211 -19.98 6.09 -11.06
N THR A 212 -20.45 5.10 -10.28
CA THR A 212 -21.86 4.66 -10.29
C THR A 212 -22.83 5.55 -9.49
N THR A 213 -22.37 6.64 -8.86
CA THR A 213 -23.26 7.61 -8.19
C THR A 213 -23.43 8.88 -9.03
N LYS A 214 -24.61 9.00 -9.66
CA LYS A 214 -25.06 10.20 -10.37
C LYS A 214 -25.19 11.41 -9.41
N VAL A 215 -24.51 12.51 -9.80
CA VAL A 215 -24.84 13.93 -9.57
C VAL A 215 -24.45 14.58 -8.22
N LEU A 216 -23.27 15.22 -8.26
CA LEU A 216 -23.01 16.63 -7.95
C LEU A 216 -23.73 17.28 -6.75
N ARG A 217 -22.99 17.55 -5.67
CA ARG A 217 -23.10 18.82 -4.95
C ARG A 217 -21.76 19.30 -4.41
N LEU A 218 -21.07 20.06 -5.25
CA LEU A 218 -19.89 20.83 -4.90
C LEU A 218 -20.26 21.88 -3.84
N SER A 219 -19.75 21.74 -2.63
CA SER A 219 -19.80 22.77 -1.58
C SER A 219 -18.37 23.11 -1.17
N ILE A 220 -17.61 23.75 -2.07
CA ILE A 220 -16.46 24.53 -1.61
C ILE A 220 -17.04 25.84 -1.09
N LEU A 221 -17.30 25.92 0.22
CA LEU A 221 -17.48 27.21 0.86
C LEU A 221 -16.09 27.80 1.04
N TYR A 222 -15.86 28.93 0.37
CA TYR A 222 -14.86 29.89 0.80
C TYR A 222 -15.18 30.24 2.27
N GLU A 223 -14.32 29.85 3.21
CA GLU A 223 -14.43 30.35 4.58
C GLU A 223 -14.10 31.85 4.59
N GLU A 224 -15.15 32.64 4.81
CA GLU A 224 -15.03 33.87 5.59
C GLU A 224 -14.60 33.53 7.03
N PRO A 225 -13.82 34.40 7.70
CA PRO A 225 -13.14 34.05 8.94
C PRO A 225 -14.13 34.14 10.13
N GLY A 226 -14.59 33.00 10.64
CA GLY A 226 -15.48 33.07 11.80
C GLY A 226 -16.06 31.75 12.31
N GLY A 227 -15.22 30.86 12.81
CA GLY A 227 -15.64 29.70 13.62
C GLY A 227 -14.75 28.50 13.35
N ARG A 228 -13.95 28.08 14.33
CA ARG A 228 -13.14 26.85 14.22
C ARG A 228 -14.07 25.62 14.23
N GLU A 229 -14.63 25.26 13.08
CA GLU A 229 -14.96 23.86 12.81
C GLU A 229 -13.62 23.17 12.55
N GLU A 230 -13.23 22.22 13.40
CA GLU A 230 -12.05 21.41 13.12
C GLU A 230 -12.33 20.62 11.84
N ALA A 231 -11.53 20.86 10.79
CA ALA A 231 -11.63 20.15 9.53
C ALA A 231 -11.68 18.62 9.77
N PRO A 232 -12.49 17.87 9.00
CA PRO A 232 -12.60 16.43 9.17
C PRO A 232 -11.21 15.79 9.03
N ARG A 233 -10.81 15.04 10.06
CA ARG A 233 -9.52 14.35 10.12
C ARG A 233 -9.54 13.01 9.40
N VAL A 234 -10.72 12.57 8.96
CA VAL A 234 -10.95 11.37 8.14
C VAL A 234 -10.90 11.78 6.67
N VAL A 235 -10.23 10.97 5.86
CA VAL A 235 -10.09 11.19 4.42
C VAL A 235 -11.37 10.77 3.71
N ASP A 236 -11.86 11.63 2.81
CA ASP A 236 -12.88 11.25 1.83
C ASP A 236 -12.21 10.61 0.60
N LEU A 237 -12.41 9.31 0.42
CA LEU A 237 -11.86 8.53 -0.69
C LEU A 237 -12.51 8.82 -2.05
N GLN A 238 -13.64 9.56 -2.09
CA GLN A 238 -14.20 10.06 -3.34
C GLN A 238 -13.43 11.28 -3.84
N GLN A 239 -12.90 12.09 -2.93
CA GLN A 239 -12.11 13.27 -3.27
C GLN A 239 -10.62 12.96 -3.42
N LEU A 240 -10.07 12.14 -2.51
CA LEU A 240 -8.65 11.85 -2.41
C LEU A 240 -8.38 10.36 -2.64
N VAL A 241 -7.52 10.06 -3.59
CA VAL A 241 -7.14 8.68 -3.92
C VAL A 241 -5.66 8.45 -3.60
N PRO A 242 -5.30 7.29 -3.02
CA PRO A 242 -3.91 6.89 -2.88
C PRO A 242 -3.20 6.77 -4.22
N VAL A 243 -1.99 7.28 -4.29
CA VAL A 243 -1.12 7.19 -5.47
C VAL A 243 0.25 6.66 -5.04
N GLY A 244 0.83 5.79 -5.87
CA GLY A 244 2.14 5.19 -5.60
C GLY A 244 2.16 4.12 -4.52
N GLY A 245 1.01 3.57 -4.16
CA GLY A 245 0.87 2.40 -3.30
C GLY A 245 0.87 2.71 -1.80
N VAL A 246 1.15 1.69 -0.98
CA VAL A 246 0.96 1.71 0.48
C VAL A 246 2.25 1.35 1.20
N TYR A 247 2.56 2.08 2.26
CA TYR A 247 3.76 1.89 3.08
C TYR A 247 3.36 1.34 4.45
N HIS A 248 3.69 0.08 4.74
CA HIS A 248 3.59 -0.49 6.09
C HIS A 248 4.88 -0.20 6.84
N ILE A 249 4.80 0.69 7.83
CA ILE A 249 5.96 1.13 8.60
C ILE A 249 5.77 0.63 10.04
N ASP A 250 6.61 -0.30 10.47
CA ASP A 250 6.46 -1.02 11.74
C ASP A 250 7.70 -0.87 12.61
N ALA A 251 7.48 -0.79 13.93
CA ALA A 251 8.49 -1.12 14.93
C ALA A 251 8.21 -2.53 15.44
N LEU A 252 9.21 -3.40 15.39
CA LEU A 252 9.10 -4.82 15.69
C LEU A 252 9.97 -5.16 16.89
N GLN A 253 9.44 -6.00 17.78
CA GLN A 253 10.16 -6.51 18.93
C GLN A 253 11.21 -7.52 18.45
N LEU A 254 12.47 -7.30 18.83
CA LEU A 254 13.55 -8.22 18.49
C LEU A 254 13.45 -9.49 19.38
N PRO A 255 13.37 -10.70 18.80
CA PRO A 255 13.51 -11.94 19.57
C PRO A 255 14.90 -12.06 20.21
N PRO A 256 15.07 -12.94 21.22
CA PRO A 256 16.37 -13.20 21.81
C PRO A 256 17.41 -13.53 20.73
N GLN A 257 18.53 -12.81 20.74
CA GLN A 257 19.64 -13.01 19.80
C GLN A 257 20.66 -13.98 20.39
N ALA A 258 21.44 -14.64 19.53
CA ALA A 258 22.50 -15.54 19.97
C ALA A 258 23.53 -14.80 20.84
N GLN A 259 23.96 -15.46 21.91
CA GLN A 259 24.97 -14.95 22.83
C GLN A 259 26.05 -16.01 23.05
N ASP A 260 27.30 -15.55 23.05
CA ASP A 260 28.44 -16.43 23.31
C ASP A 260 28.62 -16.64 24.82
N VAL A 261 28.57 -17.89 25.24
CA VAL A 261 28.73 -18.35 26.61
C VAL A 261 29.83 -19.41 26.65
N GLY A 262 31.06 -18.95 26.88
CA GLY A 262 32.26 -19.78 26.76
C GLY A 262 32.54 -20.13 25.30
N ASP A 263 32.67 -21.42 24.99
CA ASP A 263 32.88 -21.92 23.62
C ASP A 263 31.56 -22.21 22.87
N TRP A 264 30.41 -21.92 23.48
CA TRP A 264 29.08 -22.17 22.92
C TRP A 264 28.38 -20.86 22.55
N SER A 265 27.62 -20.88 21.46
CA SER A 265 26.64 -19.83 21.17
C SER A 265 25.25 -20.35 21.53
N MET A 266 24.54 -19.66 22.43
CA MET A 266 23.21 -20.05 22.92
C MET A 266 22.17 -18.99 22.55
N VAL A 267 20.97 -19.44 22.19
CA VAL A 267 19.82 -18.58 21.88
C VAL A 267 18.56 -19.16 22.51
N GLU A 268 17.75 -18.29 23.12
CA GLU A 268 16.42 -18.68 23.61
C GLU A 268 15.43 -18.69 22.44
N LEU A 269 14.72 -19.79 22.27
CA LEU A 269 13.70 -19.94 21.25
C LEU A 269 12.33 -19.66 21.86
N LEU A 270 11.71 -18.57 21.42
CA LEU A 270 10.33 -18.25 21.75
C LEU A 270 9.41 -18.75 20.64
N ASP A 271 8.34 -19.45 21.00
CA ASP A 271 7.26 -19.87 20.10
C ASP A 271 6.16 -18.80 20.01
N VAL A 272 6.59 -17.56 19.79
CA VAL A 272 5.70 -16.41 19.56
C VAL A 272 5.93 -15.93 18.13
N GLY A 273 4.89 -15.44 17.47
CA GLY A 273 4.98 -14.90 16.10
C GLY A 273 5.78 -13.61 16.00
N LEU A 274 5.69 -12.91 14.87
CA LEU A 274 6.22 -11.55 14.76
C LEU A 274 5.47 -10.61 15.70
N GLU A 275 6.17 -10.02 16.67
CA GLU A 275 5.58 -9.10 17.64
C GLU A 275 5.88 -7.64 17.30
N VAL A 276 4.85 -6.80 17.39
CA VAL A 276 4.98 -5.35 17.27
C VAL A 276 5.60 -4.79 18.55
N TYR A 277 6.58 -3.91 18.42
CA TYR A 277 7.17 -3.21 19.56
C TYR A 277 6.17 -2.17 20.09
N PRO A 278 5.80 -2.19 21.39
CA PRO A 278 4.78 -1.31 21.97
C PRO A 278 5.34 0.11 22.20
N TYR A 279 5.63 0.83 21.12
CA TYR A 279 6.15 2.19 21.20
C TYR A 279 5.12 3.14 21.80
N SER A 280 5.49 3.76 22.91
CA SER A 280 4.76 4.86 23.52
C SER A 280 5.67 6.08 23.52
N PRO A 281 5.35 7.12 22.75
CA PRO A 281 6.21 8.29 22.65
C PRO A 281 6.32 9.01 24.00
N GLY A 282 7.56 9.22 24.45
CA GLY A 282 7.86 9.97 25.67
C GLY A 282 7.76 11.49 25.47
N GLU A 283 8.13 12.25 26.50
CA GLU A 283 8.38 13.68 26.38
C GLU A 283 9.82 13.91 25.88
N ALA A 284 9.95 14.68 24.80
CA ALA A 284 11.22 15.14 24.25
C ALA A 284 11.81 16.28 25.12
N GLU A 285 13.09 16.59 24.89
CA GLU A 285 13.83 17.59 25.68
C GLU A 285 13.23 19.01 25.61
N ASP A 286 12.49 19.32 24.55
CA ASP A 286 11.80 20.60 24.35
C ASP A 286 10.35 20.60 24.89
N GLY A 287 9.93 19.53 25.57
CA GLY A 287 8.59 19.35 26.10
C GLY A 287 7.55 18.93 25.06
N THR A 288 7.95 18.69 23.81
CA THR A 288 7.08 18.08 22.80
C THR A 288 7.03 16.57 22.96
N GLN A 289 6.08 15.91 22.31
CA GLN A 289 6.01 14.45 22.32
C GLN A 289 7.05 13.87 21.34
N GLU A 290 7.80 12.86 21.75
CA GLU A 290 8.77 12.18 20.89
C GLU A 290 8.07 11.64 19.62
N ALA A 291 8.69 11.84 18.47
CA ALA A 291 8.17 11.36 17.20
C ALA A 291 9.29 10.70 16.39
N VAL A 292 8.90 9.69 15.62
CA VAL A 292 9.76 9.07 14.63
C VAL A 292 9.62 9.88 13.35
N GLN A 293 10.74 10.28 12.76
CA GLN A 293 10.72 10.88 11.43
C GLN A 293 10.89 9.77 10.40
N ILE A 294 10.03 9.74 9.39
CA ILE A 294 10.14 8.83 8.25
C ILE A 294 10.45 9.66 7.01
N THR A 295 11.35 9.15 6.17
CA THR A 295 11.65 9.68 4.85
C THR A 295 11.35 8.61 3.82
N LEU A 296 10.47 8.90 2.86
CA LEU A 296 10.10 7.98 1.80
C LEU A 296 10.59 8.51 0.45
N ARG A 297 11.33 7.68 -0.29
CA ARG A 297 11.59 7.88 -1.72
C ARG A 297 10.32 7.56 -2.50
N LEU A 298 9.93 8.48 -3.37
CA LEU A 298 8.74 8.35 -4.19
C LEU A 298 9.01 7.49 -5.43
N PRO A 299 8.01 6.69 -5.88
CA PRO A 299 8.15 5.90 -7.10
C PRO A 299 8.40 6.76 -8.33
N ASP A 300 9.25 6.29 -9.26
CA ASP A 300 9.54 7.02 -10.48
C ASP A 300 8.39 7.01 -11.49
N ASN A 301 7.47 6.05 -11.37
CA ASN A 301 6.29 5.87 -12.21
C ASN A 301 5.05 6.65 -11.73
N VAL A 302 5.20 7.53 -10.73
CA VAL A 302 4.10 8.31 -10.16
C VAL A 302 4.43 9.79 -10.23
N ILE A 303 3.45 10.58 -10.68
CA ILE A 303 3.59 12.03 -10.82
C ILE A 303 2.73 12.70 -9.76
N TYR A 304 3.36 13.52 -8.93
CA TYR A 304 2.68 14.30 -7.91
C TYR A 304 2.52 15.76 -8.38
N PHE A 305 1.32 16.13 -8.86
CA PHE A 305 1.04 17.49 -9.35
C PHE A 305 1.00 18.57 -8.25
N LYS A 306 0.76 18.16 -7.01
CA LYS A 306 0.79 18.99 -5.80
C LYS A 306 1.45 18.17 -4.69
N VAL A 307 1.84 18.84 -3.60
CA VAL A 307 2.28 18.17 -2.37
C VAL A 307 1.21 17.13 -1.98
N PRO A 308 1.54 15.83 -1.94
CA PRO A 308 0.55 14.81 -1.60
C PRO A 308 0.12 14.92 -0.14
N VAL A 309 -1.12 14.53 0.14
CA VAL A 309 -1.63 14.38 1.50
C VAL A 309 -1.09 13.07 2.06
N VAL A 310 -0.39 13.12 3.18
CA VAL A 310 0.08 11.90 3.87
C VAL A 310 -1.02 11.46 4.84
N ALA A 311 -1.58 10.26 4.64
CA ALA A 311 -2.61 9.70 5.52
C ALA A 311 -2.15 8.40 6.16
N ARG A 312 -2.56 8.18 7.42
CA ARG A 312 -2.38 6.93 8.15
C ARG A 312 -3.67 6.10 8.15
N TRP A 313 -3.54 4.80 8.07
CA TRP A 313 -4.66 3.88 8.22
C TRP A 313 -5.02 3.73 9.70
N GLU A 314 -6.31 3.74 10.02
CA GLU A 314 -6.85 3.40 11.33
C GLU A 314 -7.62 2.08 11.25
N PRO A 315 -7.04 0.97 11.74
CA PRO A 315 -7.67 -0.35 11.62
C PRO A 315 -9.04 -0.47 12.29
N ALA A 316 -9.23 0.17 13.46
CA ALA A 316 -10.47 0.08 14.24
C ALA A 316 -11.67 0.73 13.52
N GLY A 317 -11.43 1.85 12.83
CA GLY A 317 -12.44 2.54 12.05
C GLY A 317 -12.49 2.11 10.58
N GLN A 318 -11.52 1.28 10.13
CA GLN A 318 -11.30 0.97 8.72
C GLN A 318 -11.32 2.24 7.86
N GLN A 319 -10.47 3.20 8.20
CA GLN A 319 -10.49 4.52 7.55
C GLN A 319 -9.10 5.15 7.48
N TRP A 320 -8.87 5.96 6.45
CA TRP A 320 -7.68 6.79 6.33
C TRP A 320 -7.85 8.10 7.11
N ARG A 321 -6.79 8.53 7.79
CA ARG A 321 -6.78 9.72 8.65
C ARG A 321 -5.55 10.58 8.43
N ILE A 322 -5.69 11.89 8.57
CA ILE A 322 -4.59 12.85 8.40
C ILE A 322 -3.98 13.33 9.73
N ASP A 323 -4.59 12.99 10.87
CA ASP A 323 -4.05 13.31 12.18
C ASP A 323 -2.95 12.33 12.62
N GLY A 324 -2.12 12.70 13.60
CA GLY A 324 -0.99 11.89 14.05
C GLY A 324 0.24 11.95 13.13
N ILE A 325 0.14 12.70 12.02
CA ILE A 325 1.23 13.02 11.10
C ILE A 325 1.51 14.52 11.18
N SER A 326 2.78 14.91 11.20
CA SER A 326 3.21 16.31 11.31
C SER A 326 4.51 16.56 10.55
N ASN A 327 4.93 17.83 10.47
CA ASN A 327 6.22 18.25 9.89
C ASN A 327 6.49 17.68 8.48
N ILE A 328 5.46 17.68 7.63
CA ILE A 328 5.56 17.17 6.28
C ILE A 328 6.46 18.10 5.45
N THR A 329 7.52 17.55 4.87
CA THR A 329 8.40 18.23 3.92
C THR A 329 8.43 17.42 2.64
N TYR A 330 8.09 18.05 1.51
CA TYR A 330 8.07 17.42 0.20
C TYR A 330 9.12 18.06 -0.69
N GLU A 331 10.07 17.26 -1.16
CA GLU A 331 11.14 17.67 -2.04
C GLU A 331 10.90 17.06 -3.42
N ALA A 332 10.28 17.83 -4.31
CA ALA A 332 9.86 17.36 -5.63
C ALA A 332 11.04 16.92 -6.51
N GLU A 333 12.14 17.68 -6.50
CA GLU A 333 13.35 17.40 -7.29
C GLU A 333 14.03 16.10 -6.83
N GLU A 334 14.14 15.93 -5.51
CA GLU A 334 14.69 14.73 -4.87
C GLU A 334 13.69 13.57 -4.78
N LYS A 335 12.51 13.70 -5.40
CA LYS A 335 11.33 12.84 -5.28
C LYS A 335 11.24 12.18 -3.91
N SER A 336 11.24 12.98 -2.86
CA SER A 336 11.19 12.48 -1.48
C SER A 336 10.16 13.23 -0.67
N ILE A 337 9.60 12.55 0.31
CA ILE A 337 8.73 13.15 1.32
C ILE A 337 9.16 12.68 2.70
N SER A 338 9.26 13.62 3.64
CA SER A 338 9.55 13.33 5.04
C SER A 338 8.44 13.85 5.93
N PHE A 339 8.17 13.15 7.02
CA PHE A 339 7.12 13.51 7.99
C PHE A 339 7.38 12.84 9.33
N ARG A 340 6.72 13.32 10.38
CA ARG A 340 6.83 12.81 11.74
C ARG A 340 5.56 12.13 12.19
N MET A 341 5.71 10.98 12.85
CA MET A 341 4.62 10.19 13.41
C MET A 341 4.88 9.88 14.89
N GLY A 342 3.83 10.00 15.72
CA GLY A 342 3.90 9.68 17.16
C GLY A 342 3.77 8.18 17.47
N ALA A 343 3.40 7.38 16.47
CA ALA A 343 3.42 5.93 16.50
C ALA A 343 3.68 5.40 15.08
N PHE A 344 3.88 4.09 14.95
CA PHE A 344 4.11 3.42 13.66
C PHE A 344 2.77 3.11 13.00
N TYR A 345 2.66 3.36 11.68
CA TYR A 345 1.41 3.27 10.94
C TYR A 345 1.61 2.68 9.54
N THR A 346 0.55 2.12 8.99
CA THR A 346 0.38 2.01 7.54
C THR A 346 0.05 3.40 6.97
N VAL A 347 0.77 3.83 5.94
CA VAL A 347 0.69 5.17 5.34
C VAL A 347 0.45 5.09 3.84
N ALA A 348 -0.33 6.01 3.31
CA ALA A 348 -0.46 6.25 1.88
C ALA A 348 -0.24 7.74 1.56
N LEU A 349 0.13 8.01 0.31
CA LEU A 349 0.22 9.35 -0.26
C LEU A 349 -0.97 9.58 -1.17
N LEU A 350 -1.77 10.61 -0.89
CA LEU A 350 -3.04 10.83 -1.55
C LEU A 350 -3.02 12.11 -2.39
N GLN A 351 -3.76 12.06 -3.49
CA GLN A 351 -3.98 13.21 -4.37
C GLN A 351 -5.45 13.33 -4.74
N ASP A 352 -5.83 14.53 -5.15
CA ASP A 352 -7.20 14.79 -5.62
C ASP A 352 -7.49 13.94 -6.88
N ALA A 353 -8.53 13.11 -6.81
CA ALA A 353 -8.97 12.23 -7.89
C ALA A 353 -9.35 13.02 -9.16
N HIS A 354 -9.78 14.26 -8.98
CA HIS A 354 -10.31 15.14 -10.02
C HIS A 354 -9.31 16.23 -10.43
N LEU A 355 -8.04 16.11 -10.04
CA LEU A 355 -7.03 17.16 -10.27
C LEU A 355 -6.92 17.56 -11.75
N ASN A 356 -7.15 16.62 -12.67
CA ASN A 356 -7.10 16.83 -14.12
C ASN A 356 -8.48 16.92 -14.78
N LEU A 357 -9.56 17.05 -14.01
CA LEU A 357 -10.92 17.18 -14.51
C LEU A 357 -11.47 18.61 -14.34
N PRO A 358 -12.20 19.14 -15.34
CA PRO A 358 -12.37 18.58 -16.68
C PRO A 358 -11.06 18.65 -17.49
N TYR A 359 -10.82 17.66 -18.35
CA TYR A 359 -9.77 17.79 -19.36
C TYR A 359 -10.16 18.88 -20.37
N GLN A 360 -9.17 19.60 -20.88
CA GLN A 360 -9.36 20.76 -21.74
C GLN A 360 -9.51 20.35 -23.21
N ALA A 361 -8.73 19.37 -23.65
CA ALA A 361 -8.74 18.86 -25.02
C ALA A 361 -8.18 17.44 -25.06
N TRP A 362 -8.51 16.71 -26.13
CA TRP A 362 -7.86 15.45 -26.49
C TRP A 362 -7.63 15.42 -27.99
N GLU A 363 -6.55 14.75 -28.41
CA GLU A 363 -6.14 14.61 -29.81
C GLU A 363 -5.65 13.18 -30.05
N LEU A 364 -5.99 12.60 -31.20
CA LEU A 364 -5.47 11.31 -31.63
C LEU A 364 -4.81 11.47 -33.00
N HIS A 365 -3.51 11.22 -33.08
CA HIS A 365 -2.72 11.34 -34.29
C HIS A 365 -2.19 9.98 -34.74
N PRO A 366 -2.42 9.52 -35.97
CA PRO A 366 -1.78 8.32 -36.48
C PRO A 366 -0.27 8.54 -36.61
N THR A 367 0.55 7.61 -36.11
CA THR A 367 2.02 7.67 -36.23
C THR A 367 2.58 6.58 -37.16
N GLY A 368 1.80 5.53 -37.45
CA GLY A 368 2.19 4.40 -38.29
C GLY A 368 1.01 3.48 -38.63
N VAL A 369 1.30 2.31 -39.20
CA VAL A 369 0.31 1.24 -39.34
C VAL A 369 0.11 0.62 -37.96
N ASP A 370 -1.12 0.57 -37.48
CA ASP A 370 -1.50 0.11 -36.13
C ASP A 370 -0.87 0.91 -34.97
N GLU A 371 -0.31 2.09 -35.25
CA GLU A 371 0.29 2.98 -34.25
C GLU A 371 -0.38 4.35 -34.22
N GLY A 372 -0.59 4.88 -33.01
CA GLY A 372 -1.15 6.22 -32.82
C GLY A 372 -0.62 6.91 -31.56
N LEU A 373 -0.64 8.23 -31.56
CA LEU A 373 -0.34 9.06 -30.41
C LEU A 373 -1.64 9.70 -29.91
N PHE A 374 -2.09 9.25 -28.74
CA PHE A 374 -3.22 9.85 -28.04
C PHE A 374 -2.71 10.87 -27.04
N THR A 375 -3.15 12.12 -27.17
CA THR A 375 -2.75 13.23 -26.30
C THR A 375 -3.97 13.75 -25.55
N VAL A 376 -3.88 13.80 -24.22
CA VAL A 376 -4.90 14.39 -23.36
C VAL A 376 -4.31 15.62 -22.68
N THR A 377 -4.92 16.79 -22.89
CA THR A 377 -4.52 18.04 -22.26
C THR A 377 -5.48 18.37 -21.13
N ALA A 378 -4.97 18.46 -19.92
CA ALA A 378 -5.69 18.83 -18.71
C ALA A 378 -5.09 20.10 -18.09
N VAL A 379 -5.68 20.56 -16.98
CA VAL A 379 -5.28 21.81 -16.30
C VAL A 379 -3.82 21.78 -15.83
N PHE A 380 -3.33 20.64 -15.34
CA PHE A 380 -1.98 20.53 -14.75
C PHE A 380 -1.00 19.76 -15.61
N ALA A 381 -1.45 19.09 -16.67
CA ALA A 381 -0.60 18.23 -17.48
C ALA A 381 -1.13 18.00 -18.89
N THR A 382 -0.20 17.77 -19.81
CA THR A 382 -0.49 17.13 -21.10
C THR A 382 0.10 15.73 -21.05
N ILE A 383 -0.76 14.73 -21.15
CA ILE A 383 -0.40 13.31 -21.14
C ILE A 383 -0.36 12.83 -22.58
N GLN A 384 0.73 12.15 -22.96
CA GLN A 384 0.89 11.54 -24.28
C GLN A 384 1.01 10.03 -24.12
N ILE A 385 0.12 9.30 -24.77
CA ILE A 385 0.00 7.84 -24.73
C ILE A 385 0.29 7.32 -26.12
N GLN A 386 1.37 6.54 -26.24
CA GLN A 386 1.70 5.85 -27.48
C GLN A 386 0.92 4.54 -27.54
N ILE A 387 0.07 4.42 -28.56
CA ILE A 387 -0.67 3.21 -28.91
C ILE A 387 0.19 2.46 -29.94
N LYS A 388 0.38 1.16 -29.71
CA LYS A 388 1.18 0.26 -30.54
C LYS A 388 0.44 -1.04 -30.80
#